data_AF-A0A923YUN8-F1
#
_entry.id   AF-A0A923YUN8-F1
#
_cell.length_a   1.000
_cell.length_b   1.000
_cell.length_c   1.000
_cell.angle_alpha   90.00
_cell.angle_beta   90.00
_cell.angle_gamma   90.00
#
_symmetry.space_group_name_H-M   'P 1'
#
loop_
_entity.id
_entity.type
_entity.pdbx_description
1 polymer ?
#
loop_
_entity_poly.entity_id
_entity_poly.type
_entity_poly.pdbx_seq_one_letter_code
_entity_poly.pdbx_strand_id
1 'polypeptide(L)' 'NADKVEQYRGGKEALFGFFVGQTMKAMQGKANPQLINAAIKAKLG' A
#
# COMPACT_ATOMS: atom_id res chain seq x y z
N ASN A 1 4.42 -22.72 -12.03
CA ASN A 1 5.10 -21.42 -11.88
C ASN A 1 4.17 -20.24 -11.56
N ALA A 2 2.93 -20.45 -11.13
CA ALA A 2 2.03 -19.36 -10.72
C ALA A 2 2.34 -18.82 -9.31
N ASP A 3 2.79 -19.67 -8.38
CA ASP A 3 3.13 -19.31 -6.99
C ASP A 3 4.11 -18.15 -6.85
N LYS A 4 5.13 -18.07 -7.71
CA LYS A 4 6.12 -16.98 -7.65
C LYS A 4 5.53 -15.64 -8.07
N VAL A 5 4.52 -15.63 -8.94
CA VAL A 5 3.85 -14.41 -9.39
C VAL A 5 2.92 -13.87 -8.31
N GLU A 6 2.22 -14.76 -7.61
CA GLU A 6 1.38 -14.41 -6.46
C GLU A 6 2.20 -13.93 -5.27
N GLN A 7 3.35 -14.57 -4.96
CA GLN A 7 4.25 -14.08 -3.91
C GLN A 7 4.87 -12.71 -4.27
N TYR A 8 5.16 -12.45 -5.55
CA TYR A 8 5.67 -11.16 -5.98
C TYR A 8 4.61 -10.05 -5.95
N ARG A 9 3.35 -10.37 -6.30
CA ARG A 9 2.21 -9.45 -6.12
C ARG A 9 1.88 -9.25 -4.65
N GLY A 10 1.86 -10.31 -3.84
CA GLY A 10 1.62 -10.27 -2.41
C GLY A 10 2.70 -9.48 -1.66
N GLY A 11 3.97 -9.57 -2.07
CA GLY A 11 5.04 -8.74 -1.52
C GLY A 11 4.83 -7.25 -1.82
N LYS A 12 4.38 -6.91 -3.04
CA LYS A 12 4.04 -5.53 -3.40
C LYS A 12 2.83 -5.01 -2.62
N GLU A 13 1.80 -5.83 -2.44
CA GLU A 13 0.60 -5.47 -1.66
C GLU A 13 0.89 -5.36 -0.15
N ALA A 14 1.78 -6.19 0.40
CA ALA A 14 2.22 -6.10 1.78
C ALA A 14 2.99 -4.80 2.06
N LEU A 15 3.93 -4.43 1.17
CA LEU A 15 4.63 -3.15 1.22
C LEU A 15 3.66 -1.97 1.11
N PHE A 16 2.65 -2.11 0.26
CA PHE A 16 1.59 -1.11 0.11
C PHE A 16 0.83 -0.88 1.43
N GLY A 17 0.35 -1.95 2.06
CA GLY A 17 -0.33 -1.88 3.36
C GLY A 17 0.56 -1.29 4.47
N PHE A 18 1.86 -1.59 4.44
CA PHE A 18 2.84 -0.99 5.35
C PHE A 18 2.93 0.54 5.19
N PHE A 19 3.04 1.04 3.96
CA PHE A 19 3.07 2.49 3.70
C PHE A 19 1.75 3.18 4.02
N VAL A 20 0.61 2.54 3.75
CA VAL A 20 -0.71 3.06 4.13
C VAL A 20 -0.80 3.22 5.64
N GLY A 21 -0.39 2.20 6.41
CA GLY A 21 -0.40 2.24 7.87
C GLY A 21 0.53 3.30 8.45
N GLN A 22 1.75 3.44 7.93
CA GLN A 22 2.69 4.49 8.35
C GLN A 22 2.15 5.89 8.01
N THR A 23 1.55 6.07 6.83
CA THR A 23 0.98 7.36 6.40
C THR A 23 -0.24 7.74 7.24
N MET A 24 -1.14 6.78 7.50
CA MET A 24 -2.27 6.95 8.43
C MET A 24 -1.83 7.39 9.82
N LYS A 25 -0.78 6.75 10.34
CA LYS A 25 -0.22 7.05 11.65
C LYS A 25 0.43 8.43 11.70
N ALA A 26 1.23 8.79 10.70
CA ALA A 26 1.85 10.11 10.58
C ALA A 26 0.80 11.23 10.44
N MET A 27 -0.30 10.96 9.73
CA MET A 27 -1.42 11.88 9.56
C MET A 27 -2.37 11.91 10.77
N GLN A 28 -2.12 11.11 11.82
CA GLN A 28 -3.00 10.95 13.00
C GLN A 28 -4.47 10.69 12.63
N GLY A 29 -4.74 9.88 11.60
CA GLY A 29 -6.10 9.60 11.15
C GLY A 29 -6.84 10.76 10.48
N LYS A 30 -6.17 11.89 10.21
CA LYS A 30 -6.75 13.02 9.46
C LYS A 30 -6.81 12.77 7.96
N ALA A 31 -6.10 11.77 7.46
CA ALA A 31 -6.03 11.46 6.04
C ALA A 31 -7.07 10.42 5.63
N ASN A 32 -7.74 10.67 4.51
CA ASN A 32 -8.71 9.73 3.96
C ASN A 32 -8.01 8.47 3.42
N PRO A 33 -8.38 7.25 3.87
CA PRO A 33 -7.81 6.00 3.38
C PRO A 33 -7.87 5.84 1.86
N GLN A 34 -8.93 6.36 1.22
CA GLN A 34 -9.09 6.29 -0.22
C GLN A 34 -8.04 7.16 -0.94
N LEU A 35 -7.75 8.35 -0.41
CA LEU A 35 -6.72 9.25 -0.96
C LEU A 35 -5.32 8.68 -0.73
N ILE A 36 -5.06 8.06 0.43
CA ILE A 36 -3.77 7.42 0.72
C ILE A 36 -3.54 6.23 -0.20
N ASN A 37 -4.55 5.36 -0.37
CA ASN A 37 -4.48 4.26 -1.33
C ASN A 37 -4.27 4.80 -2.76
N ALA A 38 -5.01 5.82 -3.19
CA ALA A 38 -4.84 6.39 -4.53
C ALA A 38 -3.42 6.96 -4.72
N ALA A 39 -2.90 7.72 -3.75
CA ALA A 39 -1.57 8.34 -3.82
C ALA A 39 -0.44 7.30 -3.82
N ILE A 40 -0.54 6.27 -2.99
CA ILE A 40 0.46 5.19 -2.92
C ILE A 40 0.39 4.35 -4.21
N LYS A 41 -0.81 4.09 -4.74
CA LYS A 41 -0.98 3.36 -6.02
C LYS A 41 -0.48 4.14 -7.21
N ALA A 42 -0.63 5.47 -7.20
CA ALA A 42 -0.07 6.36 -8.21
C ALA A 42 1.46 6.51 -8.13
N LYS A 43 2.08 6.27 -6.97
CA LYS A 43 3.54 6.29 -6.80
C LYS A 43 4.24 4.95 -7.02
N LEU A 44 3.52 3.83 -6.84
CA LEU A 44 4.05 2.45 -6.95
C LEU A 44 3.64 1.73 -8.24
N GLY A 45 2.64 2.25 -8.97
CA GLY A 45 2.29 1.84 -10.34
C GLY A 45 3.08 2.64 -11.36
#